data_AF-A0A836K8G4-F1
#
_entry.id   AF-A0A836K8G4-F1
#
_cell.length_a   1.000
_cell.length_b   1.000
_cell.length_c   1.000
_cell.angle_alpha   90.00
_cell.angle_beta   90.00
_cell.angle_gamma   90.00
#
_symmetry.space_group_name_H-M   'P 1'
#
loop_
_entity.id
_entity.type
_entity.pdbx_description
1 polymer ?
#
loop_
_entity_poly.entity_id
_entity_poly.type
_entity_poly.pdbx_seq_one_letter_code
_entity_poly.pdbx_strand_id
1 'polypeptide(L)'
;MSSVLTAALAYGSSVFSIFALYPYRDFVKSVDIRHLPRAKDLGYYSAKRYRGMLGSPSQPMMLAAPHAALYFGYVFAAGGAAGGLLGGFLLGYTKTFVRTVAHRMNDGDSRYRKLGQRGYSGLLDCIMLSMKHYGVLSFFPGALAASAVGVLWYGISLAVLQQTHSRCFGEDLWNAFRIHALLTFLTAPVRNTMRSSTYYSERSGGVHALRDYVAAEVAVFREAAGVFRSSAREEGLRFFFHGVLRTTLKSSVPFALTYALFKVMGGSIGLPSGGTYRGAHTGRHFSRRL
;
A
#
# COMPACT_ATOMS: atom_id res chain seq x y z
N MET A 1 -0.65 16.16 -17.84
CA MET A 1 0.37 16.33 -16.77
C MET A 1 1.48 15.33 -17.00
N SER A 2 2.73 15.68 -16.70
CA SER A 2 3.81 14.68 -16.72
C SER A 2 3.60 13.63 -15.62
N SER A 3 4.04 12.40 -15.87
CA SER A 3 4.03 11.31 -14.87
C SER A 3 4.83 11.71 -13.63
N VAL A 4 5.92 12.46 -13.80
CA VAL A 4 6.77 12.99 -12.72
C VAL A 4 6.01 14.00 -11.85
N LEU A 5 5.31 14.97 -12.45
CA LEU A 5 4.52 15.94 -11.69
C LEU A 5 3.40 15.24 -10.92
N THR A 6 2.74 14.26 -11.56
CA THR A 6 1.70 13.46 -10.91
C THR A 6 2.25 12.69 -9.72
N ALA A 7 3.43 12.08 -9.86
CA ALA A 7 4.13 11.41 -8.77
C ALA A 7 4.48 12.36 -7.62
N ALA A 8 4.95 13.57 -7.94
CA ALA A 8 5.28 14.59 -6.93
C ALA A 8 4.04 15.05 -6.15
N LEU A 9 2.91 15.32 -6.82
CA LEU A 9 1.65 15.67 -6.14
C LEU A 9 1.09 14.50 -5.33
N ALA A 10 1.18 13.28 -5.85
CA ALA A 10 0.79 12.07 -5.13
C ALA A 10 1.68 11.83 -3.90
N TYR A 11 2.97 12.11 -4.00
CA TYR A 11 3.90 12.07 -2.88
C TYR A 11 3.51 13.10 -1.81
N GLY A 12 3.32 14.36 -2.20
CA GLY A 12 2.94 15.45 -1.29
C GLY A 12 1.64 15.17 -0.55
N SER A 13 0.59 14.74 -1.28
CA SER A 13 -0.69 14.35 -0.69
C SER A 13 -0.58 13.12 0.22
N SER A 14 0.29 12.15 -0.11
CA SER A 14 0.53 10.98 0.72
C SER A 14 1.29 11.33 2.01
N VAL A 15 2.33 12.17 1.92
CA VAL A 15 3.03 12.70 3.09
C VAL A 15 2.03 13.39 4.01
N PHE A 16 1.25 14.34 3.49
CA PHE A 16 0.24 15.04 4.28
C PHE A 16 -0.74 14.07 4.94
N SER A 17 -1.27 13.10 4.19
CA SER A 17 -2.20 12.11 4.72
C SER A 17 -1.59 11.23 5.81
N ILE A 18 -0.32 10.85 5.66
CA ILE A 18 0.42 10.07 6.66
C ILE A 18 0.62 10.89 7.93
N PHE A 19 0.98 12.17 7.81
CA PHE A 19 1.11 13.07 8.95
C PHE A 19 -0.24 13.30 9.65
N ALA A 20 -1.30 13.61 8.89
CA ALA A 20 -2.64 13.85 9.42
C ALA A 20 -3.23 12.61 10.09
N LEU A 21 -3.01 11.43 9.52
CA LEU A 21 -3.59 10.16 10.00
C LEU A 21 -2.59 9.30 10.78
N TYR A 22 -1.46 9.85 11.22
CA TYR A 22 -0.44 9.07 11.93
C TYR A 22 -0.99 8.43 13.21
N PRO A 23 -1.69 9.17 14.11
CA PRO A 23 -2.26 8.57 15.31
C PRO A 23 -3.40 7.61 14.97
N TYR A 24 -4.22 7.93 13.97
CA TYR A 24 -5.30 7.07 13.49
C TYR A 24 -4.77 5.69 13.08
N ARG A 25 -3.67 5.66 12.32
CA ARG A 25 -3.08 4.40 11.82
C ARG A 25 -2.64 3.47 12.94
N ASP A 26 -2.10 4.03 14.03
CA ASP A 26 -1.67 3.24 15.19
C ASP A 26 -2.84 2.93 16.12
N PHE A 27 -3.82 3.84 16.23
CA PHE A 27 -5.06 3.60 16.97
C PHE A 27 -5.84 2.41 16.38
N VAL A 28 -6.04 2.37 15.06
CA VAL A 28 -6.68 1.23 14.38
C VAL A 28 -5.88 -0.06 14.54
N LYS A 29 -4.58 0.01 14.85
CA LYS A 29 -3.82 -1.19 15.24
C LYS A 29 -4.10 -1.60 16.69
N SER A 30 -4.27 -0.67 17.62
CA SER A 30 -4.53 -0.99 19.02
C SER A 30 -5.98 -1.34 19.33
N VAL A 31 -6.93 -1.02 18.45
CA VAL A 31 -8.32 -1.45 18.59
C VAL A 31 -8.39 -2.96 18.40
N ASP A 32 -8.33 -3.68 19.52
CA ASP A 32 -8.91 -5.00 19.67
C ASP A 32 -10.33 -4.82 20.23
N ILE A 33 -11.33 -5.35 19.53
CA ILE A 33 -12.75 -5.24 19.93
C ILE A 33 -12.97 -5.82 21.33
N ARG A 34 -12.12 -6.78 21.74
CA ARG A 34 -12.18 -7.41 23.06
C ARG A 34 -11.47 -6.63 24.15
N HIS A 35 -10.52 -5.77 23.79
CA HIS A 35 -9.66 -5.04 24.72
C HIS A 35 -9.48 -3.61 24.22
N LEU A 36 -10.58 -2.85 24.18
CA LEU A 36 -10.51 -1.42 23.89
C LEU A 36 -9.57 -0.79 24.91
N PRO A 37 -8.41 -0.25 24.49
CA PRO A 37 -7.57 0.45 25.42
C PRO A 37 -8.41 1.61 25.97
N ARG A 38 -8.67 1.61 27.28
CA ARG A 38 -9.10 2.80 28.02
C ARG A 38 -7.94 3.79 27.99
N ALA A 39 -7.67 4.35 26.80
CA ALA A 39 -6.83 5.52 26.66
C ALA A 39 -7.61 6.65 27.33
N LYS A 40 -7.34 6.86 28.62
CA LYS A 40 -7.99 7.89 29.43
C LYS A 40 -7.85 9.28 28.80
N ASP A 41 -6.84 9.49 27.94
CA ASP A 41 -6.67 10.68 27.10
C ASP A 41 -6.21 10.34 25.67
N LEU A 42 -7.13 10.41 24.70
CA LEU A 42 -6.84 10.34 23.26
C LEU A 42 -5.88 11.44 22.80
N GLY A 43 -5.97 12.63 23.42
CA GLY A 43 -5.09 13.76 23.14
C GLY A 43 -3.64 13.46 23.51
N TYR A 44 -3.41 12.93 24.71
CA TYR A 44 -2.07 12.55 25.16
C TYR A 44 -1.45 11.45 24.30
N TYR A 45 -2.24 10.44 23.92
CA TYR A 45 -1.79 9.39 23.00
C TYR A 45 -1.33 9.98 21.66
N SER A 46 -2.14 10.86 21.08
CA SER A 46 -1.86 11.49 19.79
C SER A 46 -0.62 12.37 19.87
N ALA A 47 -0.50 13.21 20.90
CA ALA A 47 0.65 14.06 21.13
C ALA A 47 1.96 13.26 21.29
N LYS A 48 1.94 12.15 22.04
CA LYS A 48 3.10 11.26 22.20
C LYS A 48 3.53 10.64 20.86
N ARG A 49 2.57 10.23 20.03
CA ARG A 49 2.84 9.67 18.69
C ARG A 49 3.42 10.72 17.74
N TYR A 50 2.85 11.93 17.72
CA TYR A 50 3.40 13.03 16.94
C TYR A 50 4.82 13.41 17.36
N ARG A 51 5.08 13.47 18.67
CA ARG A 51 6.43 13.74 19.19
C ARG A 51 7.44 12.67 18.73
N GLY A 52 7.06 11.40 18.77
CA GLY A 52 7.89 10.31 18.26
C GLY A 52 8.16 10.43 16.75
N MET A 53 7.12 10.75 15.96
CA MET A 53 7.26 10.95 14.52
C MET A 53 8.15 12.15 14.17
N LEU A 54 7.99 13.29 14.87
CA LEU A 54 8.81 14.49 14.66
C LEU A 54 10.29 14.26 15.02
N GLY A 55 10.58 13.34 15.95
CA GLY A 55 11.95 12.91 16.23
C GLY A 55 12.59 12.06 15.13
N SER A 56 11.82 11.58 14.14
CA SER A 56 12.31 10.74 13.03
C SER A 56 11.51 10.98 11.74
N PRO A 57 11.62 12.18 11.14
CA PRO A 57 10.81 12.60 9.98
C PRO A 57 11.05 11.77 8.71
N SER A 58 12.18 11.05 8.63
CA SER A 58 12.47 10.14 7.51
C SER A 58 11.48 8.98 7.41
N GLN A 59 10.92 8.51 8.53
CA GLN A 59 9.96 7.40 8.54
C GLN A 59 8.66 7.70 7.78
N PRO A 60 7.92 8.80 8.06
CA PRO A 60 6.71 9.13 7.30
C PRO A 60 7.00 9.43 5.84
N MET A 61 8.16 10.04 5.53
CA MET A 61 8.59 10.29 4.15
C MET A 61 8.81 9.01 3.35
N MET A 62 9.43 7.99 3.96
CA MET A 62 9.58 6.68 3.33
C MET A 62 8.24 5.96 3.17
N LEU A 63 7.34 6.11 4.15
CA LEU A 63 6.00 5.50 4.09
C LEU A 63 5.11 6.09 2.98
N ALA A 64 5.40 7.31 2.52
CA ALA A 64 4.70 7.96 1.42
C ALA A 64 5.14 7.47 0.03
N ALA A 65 6.38 6.98 -0.09
CA ALA A 65 6.98 6.57 -1.36
C ALA A 65 6.15 5.56 -2.18
N PRO A 66 5.50 4.53 -1.58
CA PRO A 66 4.68 3.59 -2.34
C PRO A 66 3.48 4.22 -3.05
N HIS A 67 2.88 5.29 -2.49
CA HIS A 67 1.79 5.99 -3.16
C HIS A 67 2.30 6.84 -4.32
N ALA A 68 3.47 7.47 -4.20
CA ALA A 68 4.08 8.17 -5.34
C ALA A 68 4.35 7.20 -6.50
N ALA A 69 4.90 6.01 -6.20
CA ALA A 69 5.15 4.96 -7.18
C ALA A 69 3.86 4.45 -7.85
N LEU A 70 2.77 4.33 -7.08
CA LEU A 70 1.44 3.97 -7.59
C LEU A 70 0.96 4.95 -8.67
N TYR A 71 0.90 6.24 -8.34
CA TYR A 71 0.38 7.26 -9.24
C TYR A 71 1.32 7.52 -10.42
N PHE A 72 2.63 7.43 -10.20
CA PHE A 72 3.63 7.46 -11.26
C PHE A 72 3.37 6.35 -12.29
N GLY A 73 3.31 5.09 -11.83
CA GLY A 73 3.08 3.94 -12.71
C GLY A 73 1.73 4.01 -13.41
N TYR A 74 0.72 4.50 -12.70
CA TYR A 74 -0.61 4.69 -13.27
C TYR A 74 -0.60 5.64 -14.47
N VAL A 75 -0.04 6.85 -14.30
CA VAL A 75 0.01 7.85 -15.39
C VAL A 75 1.03 7.46 -16.46
N PHE A 76 2.14 6.82 -16.08
CA PHE A 76 3.16 6.35 -17.02
C PHE A 76 2.60 5.36 -18.04
N ALA A 77 1.73 4.44 -17.61
CA ALA A 77 1.02 3.52 -18.50
C ALA A 77 -0.31 4.08 -19.04
N ALA A 78 -0.43 5.41 -19.16
CA ALA A 78 -1.58 6.12 -19.73
C ALA A 78 -2.93 5.89 -19.02
N GLY A 79 -2.90 5.42 -17.76
CA GLY A 79 -4.09 5.18 -16.95
C GLY A 79 -4.89 3.92 -17.32
N GLY A 80 -6.17 3.90 -16.96
CA GLY A 80 -7.06 2.76 -17.19
C GLY A 80 -6.57 1.47 -16.51
N ALA A 81 -6.80 0.34 -17.17
CA ALA A 81 -6.38 -0.97 -16.67
C ALA A 81 -4.85 -1.14 -16.67
N ALA A 82 -4.17 -0.70 -17.73
CA ALA A 82 -2.71 -0.79 -17.84
C ALA A 82 -2.01 0.04 -16.75
N GLY A 83 -2.49 1.27 -16.51
CA GLY A 83 -2.09 2.10 -15.38
C GLY A 83 -2.35 1.46 -14.03
N GLY A 84 -3.52 0.84 -13.85
CA GLY A 84 -3.84 0.08 -12.63
C GLY A 84 -2.85 -1.06 -12.37
N LEU A 85 -2.51 -1.84 -13.40
CA LEU A 85 -1.55 -2.94 -13.31
C LEU A 85 -0.14 -2.42 -12.98
N LEU A 86 0.39 -1.47 -13.75
CA LEU A 86 1.74 -0.95 -13.54
C LEU A 86 1.86 -0.19 -12.21
N GLY A 87 0.90 0.67 -11.89
CA GLY A 87 0.87 1.40 -10.63
C GLY A 87 0.80 0.46 -9.43
N GLY A 88 -0.08 -0.56 -9.47
CA GLY A 88 -0.18 -1.56 -8.40
C GLY A 88 1.09 -2.38 -8.23
N PHE A 89 1.76 -2.72 -9.33
CA PHE A 89 3.05 -3.40 -9.34
C PHE A 89 4.15 -2.55 -8.69
N LEU A 90 4.31 -1.29 -9.12
CA LEU A 90 5.30 -0.39 -8.54
C LEU A 90 5.03 -0.10 -7.05
N LEU A 91 3.76 -0.01 -6.65
CA LEU A 91 3.38 0.11 -5.24
C LEU A 91 3.85 -1.10 -4.42
N GLY A 92 3.66 -2.32 -4.94
CA GLY A 92 4.09 -3.55 -4.27
C GLY A 92 5.61 -3.63 -4.07
N TYR A 93 6.38 -3.34 -5.12
CA TYR A 93 7.84 -3.30 -5.06
C TYR A 93 8.34 -2.23 -4.08
N THR A 94 7.85 -1.00 -4.21
CA THR A 94 8.28 0.12 -3.37
C THR A 94 7.91 -0.12 -1.91
N LYS A 95 6.73 -0.69 -1.65
CA LYS A 95 6.29 -1.06 -0.30
C LYS A 95 7.20 -2.13 0.32
N THR A 96 7.60 -3.12 -0.46
CA THR A 96 8.49 -4.19 -0.01
C THR A 96 9.88 -3.64 0.29
N PHE A 97 10.42 -2.79 -0.59
CA PHE A 97 11.66 -2.06 -0.36
C PHE A 97 11.62 -1.25 0.94
N VAL A 98 10.62 -0.38 1.11
CA VAL A 98 10.47 0.47 2.31
C VAL A 98 10.34 -0.39 3.57
N ARG A 99 9.60 -1.50 3.51
CA ARG A 99 9.49 -2.44 4.63
C ARG A 99 10.83 -3.07 4.98
N THR A 100 11.57 -3.58 3.99
CA THR A 100 12.85 -4.24 4.21
C THR A 100 13.87 -3.27 4.79
N VAL A 101 13.92 -2.03 4.28
CA VAL A 101 14.83 -1.00 4.79
C VAL A 101 14.43 -0.60 6.22
N ALA A 102 13.15 -0.34 6.48
CA ALA A 102 12.69 0.00 7.83
C ALA A 102 12.92 -1.13 8.84
N HIS A 103 12.81 -2.39 8.40
CA HIS A 103 13.12 -3.56 9.22
C HIS A 103 14.61 -3.60 9.55
N ARG A 104 15.50 -3.48 8.56
CA ARG A 104 16.97 -3.47 8.78
C ARG A 104 17.46 -2.30 9.63
N MET A 105 16.75 -1.17 9.63
CA MET A 105 17.08 -0.01 10.45
C MET A 105 16.59 -0.12 11.89
N ASN A 106 15.42 -0.74 12.12
CA ASN A 106 14.82 -0.85 13.46
C ASN A 106 15.25 -2.11 14.19
N ASP A 107 15.45 -3.23 13.47
CA ASP A 107 15.73 -4.51 14.09
C ASP A 107 17.23 -4.68 14.28
N GLY A 108 17.64 -4.76 15.55
CA GLY A 108 19.01 -5.05 15.97
C GLY A 108 19.37 -6.53 15.85
N ASP A 109 18.75 -7.25 14.90
CA ASP A 109 18.95 -8.68 14.73
C ASP A 109 20.43 -8.98 14.47
N SER A 110 20.92 -10.02 15.14
CA SER A 110 22.34 -10.37 15.22
C SER A 110 22.99 -10.54 13.85
N ARG A 111 22.21 -10.93 12.82
CA ARG A 111 22.65 -11.10 11.44
C ARG A 111 23.06 -9.79 10.78
N TYR A 112 22.32 -8.71 11.01
CA TYR A 112 22.62 -7.37 10.47
C TYR A 112 23.55 -6.57 11.40
N ARG A 113 23.50 -6.88 12.70
CA ARG A 113 24.35 -6.27 13.72
C ARG A 113 25.81 -6.74 13.67
N LYS A 114 26.08 -7.98 13.21
CA LYS A 114 27.45 -8.52 13.05
C LYS A 114 28.25 -7.87 11.92
N LEU A 115 27.59 -7.22 10.95
CA LEU A 115 28.27 -6.56 9.84
C LEU A 115 28.89 -5.21 10.20
N GLY A 116 28.53 -4.66 11.36
CA GLY A 116 29.09 -3.41 11.87
C GLY A 116 29.01 -3.34 13.38
N GLN A 117 30.16 -3.47 14.05
CA GLN A 117 30.34 -2.95 15.42
C GLN A 117 29.99 -1.45 15.52
N ARG A 118 29.83 -0.76 14.38
CA ARG A 118 29.11 0.51 14.19
C ARG A 118 27.78 0.21 13.48
N GLY A 119 26.64 0.43 14.12
CA GLY A 119 25.33 0.32 13.45
C GLY A 119 25.21 1.25 12.23
N TYR A 120 24.18 1.08 11.41
CA TYR A 120 23.94 1.93 10.25
C TYR A 120 23.88 3.41 10.66
N SER A 121 24.72 4.25 10.05
CA SER A 121 24.80 5.69 10.39
C SER A 121 23.59 6.47 9.85
N GLY A 122 22.87 5.88 8.90
CA GLY A 122 21.66 6.46 8.33
C GLY A 122 20.98 5.55 7.31
N LEU A 123 19.89 6.05 6.72
CA LEU A 123 19.10 5.35 5.70
C LEU A 123 19.92 4.97 4.47
N LEU A 124 20.70 5.92 3.95
CA LEU A 124 21.51 5.71 2.74
C LEU A 124 22.65 4.70 3.00
N ASP A 125 23.27 4.78 4.17
CA ASP A 125 24.30 3.84 4.61
C ASP A 125 23.72 2.42 4.71
N CYS A 126 22.52 2.30 5.31
CA CYS A 126 21.77 1.03 5.35
C CYS A 126 21.52 0.47 3.94
N ILE A 127 21.11 1.30 2.98
CA ILE A 127 20.85 0.87 1.61
C ILE A 127 22.14 0.46 0.91
N MET A 128 23.19 1.28 0.95
CA MET A 128 24.46 1.04 0.26
C MET A 128 25.17 -0.21 0.79
N LEU A 129 25.31 -0.34 2.12
CA LEU A 129 25.92 -1.51 2.74
C LEU A 129 25.09 -2.77 2.45
N SER A 130 23.78 -2.69 2.59
CA SER A 130 22.89 -3.81 2.27
C SER A 130 23.00 -4.25 0.82
N MET A 131 23.05 -3.31 -0.13
CA MET A 131 23.23 -3.62 -1.55
C MET A 131 24.56 -4.33 -1.80
N LYS A 132 25.64 -3.84 -1.17
CA LYS A 132 26.97 -4.42 -1.30
C LYS A 132 27.04 -5.85 -0.74
N HIS A 133 26.39 -6.10 0.38
CA HIS A 133 26.52 -7.37 1.09
C HIS A 133 25.49 -8.43 0.72
N TYR A 134 24.25 -8.04 0.43
CA TYR A 134 23.15 -8.98 0.17
C TYR A 134 22.60 -8.90 -1.26
N GLY A 135 23.02 -7.91 -2.04
CA GLY A 135 22.51 -7.65 -3.39
C GLY A 135 21.25 -6.78 -3.40
N VAL A 136 20.96 -6.18 -4.57
CA VAL A 136 19.79 -5.30 -4.77
C VAL A 136 18.47 -6.07 -4.65
N LEU A 137 18.44 -7.34 -5.08
CA LEU A 137 17.23 -8.16 -5.04
C LEU A 137 16.83 -8.55 -3.61
N SER A 138 17.77 -8.48 -2.65
CA SER A 138 17.49 -8.73 -1.23
C SER A 138 16.48 -7.78 -0.61
N PHE A 139 16.23 -6.61 -1.21
CA PHE A 139 15.25 -5.66 -0.70
C PHE A 139 13.81 -5.98 -1.08
N PHE A 140 13.62 -6.91 -2.03
CA PHE A 140 12.34 -7.19 -2.66
C PHE A 140 11.78 -8.60 -2.35
N PRO A 141 11.99 -9.20 -1.15
CA PRO A 141 11.45 -10.54 -0.89
C PRO A 141 9.91 -10.49 -0.83
N GLY A 142 9.26 -11.31 -1.66
CA GLY A 142 7.80 -11.33 -1.78
C GLY A 142 7.24 -10.10 -2.48
N ALA A 143 8.06 -9.38 -3.26
CA ALA A 143 7.61 -8.16 -3.94
C ALA A 143 6.52 -8.47 -4.97
N LEU A 144 6.52 -9.64 -5.61
CA LEU A 144 5.45 -10.03 -6.52
C LEU A 144 4.15 -10.32 -5.78
N ALA A 145 4.21 -10.97 -4.62
CA ALA A 145 3.03 -11.18 -3.76
C ALA A 145 2.45 -9.85 -3.27
N ALA A 146 3.32 -8.91 -2.85
CA ALA A 146 2.91 -7.55 -2.47
C ALA A 146 2.33 -6.77 -3.66
N SER A 147 2.87 -6.97 -4.86
CA SER A 147 2.42 -6.36 -6.11
C SER A 147 1.05 -6.88 -6.53
N ALA A 148 0.81 -8.19 -6.44
CA ALA A 148 -0.51 -8.77 -6.71
C ALA A 148 -1.59 -8.14 -5.82
N VAL A 149 -1.31 -8.00 -4.52
CA VAL A 149 -2.22 -7.29 -3.59
C VAL A 149 -2.32 -5.79 -3.95
N GLY A 150 -1.21 -5.15 -4.33
CA GLY A 150 -1.18 -3.75 -4.74
C GLY A 150 -2.04 -3.45 -5.97
N VAL A 151 -1.98 -4.30 -6.98
CA VAL A 151 -2.83 -4.26 -8.18
C VAL A 151 -4.29 -4.41 -7.81
N LEU A 152 -4.62 -5.45 -7.04
CA LEU A 152 -6.00 -5.75 -6.66
C LEU A 152 -6.64 -4.65 -5.82
N TRP A 153 -5.89 -4.02 -4.92
CA TRP A 153 -6.40 -2.96 -4.04
C TRP A 153 -6.37 -1.60 -4.72
N TYR A 154 -5.17 -1.13 -5.04
CA TYR A 154 -4.92 0.25 -5.42
C TYR A 154 -5.04 0.43 -6.92
N GLY A 155 -4.49 -0.50 -7.71
CA GLY A 155 -4.53 -0.45 -9.16
C GLY A 155 -5.96 -0.41 -9.71
N ILE A 156 -6.77 -1.40 -9.32
CA ILE A 156 -8.18 -1.47 -9.72
C ILE A 156 -8.97 -0.28 -9.15
N SER A 157 -8.71 0.14 -7.91
CA SER A 157 -9.37 1.33 -7.34
C SER A 157 -9.15 2.57 -8.20
N LEU A 158 -7.92 2.83 -8.64
CA LEU A 158 -7.61 3.99 -9.49
C LEU A 158 -8.24 3.86 -10.88
N ALA A 159 -8.25 2.67 -11.47
CA ALA A 159 -8.91 2.42 -12.74
C ALA A 159 -10.42 2.69 -12.68
N VAL A 160 -11.09 2.28 -11.60
CA VAL A 160 -12.51 2.56 -11.38
C VAL A 160 -12.73 4.05 -11.05
N LEU A 161 -11.86 4.64 -10.23
CA LEU A 161 -11.97 6.06 -9.86
C LEU A 161 -11.78 7.01 -11.04
N GLN A 162 -11.05 6.60 -12.07
CA GLN A 162 -10.93 7.35 -13.32
C GLN A 162 -12.30 7.54 -14.00
N GLN A 163 -13.22 6.57 -13.84
CA GLN A 163 -14.57 6.64 -14.40
C GLN A 163 -15.52 7.49 -13.56
N THR A 164 -15.20 7.73 -12.29
CA THR A 164 -16.02 8.52 -11.37
C THR A 164 -15.42 9.91 -11.18
N HIS A 165 -15.89 10.88 -11.96
CA HIS A 165 -15.47 12.27 -11.80
C HIS A 165 -16.47 13.05 -10.94
N SER A 166 -16.04 13.54 -9.79
CA SER A 166 -16.73 14.60 -9.03
C SER A 166 -15.87 15.87 -8.97
N ARG A 167 -16.54 17.00 -8.72
CA ARG A 167 -15.92 18.32 -8.48
C ARG A 167 -15.74 18.62 -6.99
N CYS A 168 -16.33 17.82 -6.10
CA CYS A 168 -16.36 18.09 -4.67
C CYS A 168 -15.40 17.16 -3.90
N PHE A 169 -14.58 17.72 -3.02
CA PHE A 169 -13.64 16.97 -2.18
C PHE A 169 -14.31 15.85 -1.38
N GLY A 170 -15.47 16.13 -0.77
CA GLY A 170 -16.19 15.14 0.04
C GLY A 170 -16.73 13.96 -0.78
N GLU A 171 -17.19 14.21 -2.01
CA GLU A 171 -17.64 13.15 -2.90
C GLU A 171 -16.47 12.30 -3.41
N ASP A 172 -15.35 12.93 -3.77
CA ASP A 172 -14.13 12.22 -4.17
C ASP A 172 -13.59 11.35 -3.03
N LEU A 173 -13.56 11.90 -1.81
CA LEU A 173 -13.17 11.18 -0.60
C LEU A 173 -14.08 9.96 -0.38
N TRP A 174 -15.41 10.15 -0.43
CA TRP A 174 -16.37 9.09 -0.22
C TRP A 174 -16.32 8.02 -1.32
N ASN A 175 -16.19 8.44 -2.58
CA ASN A 175 -16.07 7.54 -3.73
C ASN A 175 -14.79 6.71 -3.65
N ALA A 176 -13.66 7.32 -3.32
CA ALA A 176 -12.40 6.61 -3.12
C ALA A 176 -12.48 5.65 -1.94
N PHE A 177 -13.09 6.07 -0.83
CA PHE A 177 -13.29 5.22 0.34
C PHE A 177 -14.13 3.99 0.00
N ARG A 178 -15.32 4.15 -0.60
CA ARG A 178 -16.23 3.02 -0.89
C ARG A 178 -15.63 2.03 -1.88
N ILE A 179 -14.99 2.52 -2.96
CA ILE A 179 -14.40 1.68 -4.00
C ILE A 179 -13.24 0.88 -3.41
N HIS A 180 -12.33 1.56 -2.71
CA HIS A 180 -11.18 0.91 -2.10
C HIS A 180 -11.59 -0.03 -0.96
N ALA A 181 -12.62 0.33 -0.18
CA ALA A 181 -13.13 -0.51 0.89
C ALA A 181 -13.75 -1.81 0.36
N LEU A 182 -14.56 -1.70 -0.69
CA LEU A 182 -15.13 -2.85 -1.38
C LEU A 182 -14.03 -3.76 -1.94
N LEU A 183 -13.04 -3.19 -2.65
CA LEU A 183 -11.93 -3.97 -3.20
C LEU A 183 -11.09 -4.62 -2.11
N THR A 184 -10.80 -3.92 -1.02
CA THR A 184 -10.07 -4.48 0.13
C THR A 184 -10.84 -5.64 0.76
N PHE A 185 -12.17 -5.54 0.85
CA PHE A 185 -13.03 -6.60 1.36
C PHE A 185 -13.04 -7.83 0.43
N LEU A 186 -13.28 -7.62 -0.88
CA LEU A 186 -13.36 -8.70 -1.88
C LEU A 186 -12.05 -9.47 -2.02
N THR A 187 -10.92 -8.79 -1.83
CA THR A 187 -9.58 -9.37 -2.04
C THR A 187 -8.87 -9.68 -0.72
N ALA A 188 -9.59 -9.56 0.41
CA ALA A 188 -9.11 -9.98 1.71
C ALA A 188 -8.60 -11.43 1.74
N PRO A 189 -9.27 -12.42 1.09
CA PRO A 189 -8.77 -13.78 1.05
C PRO A 189 -7.34 -13.87 0.49
N VAL A 190 -7.12 -13.26 -0.68
CA VAL A 190 -5.82 -13.24 -1.37
C VAL A 190 -4.76 -12.59 -0.48
N ARG A 191 -5.09 -11.45 0.13
CA ARG A 191 -4.13 -10.71 0.96
C ARG A 191 -3.80 -11.45 2.25
N ASN A 192 -4.76 -12.08 2.93
CA ASN A 192 -4.49 -12.84 4.15
C ASN A 192 -3.60 -14.05 3.84
N THR A 193 -3.88 -14.76 2.75
CA THR A 193 -3.03 -15.85 2.26
C THR A 193 -1.59 -15.39 1.96
N MET A 194 -1.43 -14.34 1.13
CA MET A 194 -0.10 -13.81 0.76
C MET A 194 0.66 -13.25 1.96
N ARG A 195 -0.05 -12.68 2.93
CA ARG A 195 0.57 -12.20 4.17
C ARG A 195 1.09 -13.35 5.02
N SER A 196 0.32 -14.44 5.14
CA SER A 196 0.73 -15.60 5.93
C SER A 196 1.91 -16.33 5.30
N SER A 197 1.99 -16.42 3.96
CA SER A 197 3.14 -17.03 3.28
C SER A 197 4.42 -16.18 3.38
N THR A 198 4.29 -14.87 3.54
CA THR A 198 5.45 -13.96 3.69
C THR A 198 5.95 -13.80 5.12
N TYR A 199 5.26 -14.37 6.12
CA TYR A 199 5.65 -14.22 7.54
C TYR A 199 6.82 -15.12 7.95
N TYR A 200 7.02 -16.24 7.25
CA TYR A 200 7.87 -17.34 7.74
C TYR A 200 9.31 -17.36 7.24
N SER A 201 9.72 -16.45 6.36
CA SER A 201 11.09 -16.50 5.84
C SER A 201 11.69 -15.12 5.56
N GLU A 202 12.77 -14.79 6.28
CA GLU A 202 13.79 -13.89 5.77
C GLU A 202 14.52 -14.56 4.60
N ARG A 203 13.83 -14.71 3.45
CA ARG A 203 14.40 -15.15 2.17
C ARG A 203 15.36 -14.14 1.55
N SER A 204 15.51 -12.96 2.17
CA SER A 204 16.36 -11.86 1.71
C SER A 204 17.86 -12.03 1.97
N GLY A 205 18.29 -13.09 2.66
CA GLY A 205 19.72 -13.34 2.88
C GLY A 205 20.40 -13.82 1.59
N GLY A 206 21.20 -12.97 0.95
CA GLY A 206 22.16 -13.39 -0.08
C GLY A 206 21.60 -13.62 -1.49
N VAL A 207 20.50 -12.94 -1.86
CA VAL A 207 19.94 -13.03 -3.21
C VAL A 207 20.76 -12.16 -4.18
N HIS A 208 21.86 -12.71 -4.67
CA HIS A 208 22.73 -12.05 -5.65
C HIS A 208 22.32 -12.34 -7.10
N ALA A 209 21.67 -13.48 -7.36
CA ALA A 209 21.25 -13.88 -8.69
C ALA A 209 19.73 -13.75 -8.89
N LEU A 210 19.34 -13.41 -10.12
CA LEU A 210 17.92 -13.36 -10.54
C LEU A 210 17.23 -14.72 -10.37
N ARG A 211 17.96 -15.81 -10.60
CA ARG A 211 17.45 -17.18 -10.43
C ARG A 211 16.99 -17.43 -8.99
N ASP A 212 17.79 -17.02 -8.01
CA ASP A 212 17.48 -17.21 -6.58
C ASP A 212 16.28 -16.36 -6.17
N TYR A 213 16.18 -15.14 -6.71
CA TYR A 213 15.02 -14.29 -6.54
C TYR A 213 13.74 -14.94 -7.08
N VAL A 214 13.78 -15.43 -8.32
CA VAL A 214 12.63 -16.10 -8.95
C VAL A 214 12.24 -17.35 -8.15
N ALA A 215 13.20 -18.16 -7.71
CA ALA A 215 12.93 -19.33 -6.89
C ALA A 215 12.28 -18.96 -5.56
N ALA A 216 12.74 -17.87 -4.91
CA ALA A 216 12.18 -17.36 -3.67
C ALA A 216 10.73 -16.87 -3.86
N GLU A 217 10.43 -16.14 -4.93
CA GLU A 217 9.07 -15.69 -5.24
C GLU A 217 8.14 -16.88 -5.54
N VAL A 218 8.59 -17.84 -6.36
CA VAL A 218 7.81 -19.07 -6.64
C VAL A 218 7.51 -19.84 -5.36
N ALA A 219 8.46 -19.92 -4.43
CA ALA A 219 8.23 -20.53 -3.12
C ALA A 219 7.14 -19.79 -2.32
N VAL A 220 7.13 -18.45 -2.31
CA VAL A 220 6.09 -17.64 -1.65
C VAL A 220 4.70 -17.94 -2.24
N PHE A 221 4.58 -18.06 -3.56
CA PHE A 221 3.30 -18.39 -4.20
C PHE A 221 2.86 -19.84 -3.94
N ARG A 222 3.81 -20.79 -3.92
CA ARG A 222 3.52 -22.18 -3.58
C ARG A 222 3.04 -22.32 -2.14
N GLU A 223 3.68 -21.61 -1.21
CA GLU A 223 3.24 -21.53 0.19
C GLU A 223 1.89 -20.84 0.32
N ALA A 224 1.66 -19.75 -0.42
CA ALA A 224 0.36 -19.09 -0.45
C ALA A 224 -0.74 -20.07 -0.90
N ALA A 225 -0.51 -20.84 -1.96
CA ALA A 225 -1.48 -21.86 -2.41
C ALA A 225 -1.73 -22.93 -1.33
N GLY A 226 -0.68 -23.37 -0.63
CA GLY A 226 -0.77 -24.31 0.49
C GLY A 226 -1.60 -23.74 1.66
N VAL A 227 -1.28 -22.52 2.09
CA VAL A 227 -1.99 -21.80 3.16
C VAL A 227 -3.44 -21.59 2.79
N PHE A 228 -3.74 -21.17 1.56
CA PHE A 228 -5.12 -20.98 1.10
C PHE A 228 -5.90 -22.29 1.19
N ARG A 229 -5.32 -23.40 0.69
CA ARG A 229 -5.98 -24.70 0.68
C ARG A 229 -6.19 -25.26 2.09
N SER A 230 -5.20 -25.15 2.98
CA SER A 230 -5.30 -25.60 4.37
C SER A 230 -6.31 -24.75 5.14
N SER A 231 -6.19 -23.42 5.08
CA SER A 231 -7.11 -22.51 5.79
C SER A 231 -8.56 -22.64 5.28
N ALA A 232 -8.76 -22.85 3.98
CA ALA A 232 -10.09 -23.09 3.41
C ALA A 232 -10.71 -24.41 3.92
N ARG A 233 -9.90 -25.42 4.24
CA ARG A 233 -10.36 -26.71 4.78
C ARG A 233 -10.58 -26.68 6.29
N GLU A 234 -9.71 -26.01 7.03
CA GLU A 234 -9.68 -26.06 8.50
C GLU A 234 -10.51 -24.95 9.15
N GLU A 235 -10.35 -23.70 8.71
CA GLU A 235 -11.00 -22.52 9.32
C GLU A 235 -12.18 -21.98 8.51
N GLY A 236 -12.24 -22.30 7.21
CA GLY A 236 -13.27 -21.84 6.29
C GLY A 236 -13.26 -20.32 6.08
N LEU A 237 -14.45 -19.70 6.01
CA LEU A 237 -14.59 -18.26 5.74
C LEU A 237 -14.05 -17.37 6.87
N ARG A 238 -13.94 -17.88 8.10
CA ARG A 238 -13.50 -17.08 9.26
C ARG A 238 -12.07 -16.58 9.08
N PHE A 239 -11.17 -17.42 8.55
CA PHE A 239 -9.79 -17.02 8.22
C PHE A 239 -9.75 -15.83 7.26
N PHE A 240 -10.58 -15.88 6.22
CA PHE A 240 -10.60 -14.87 5.18
C PHE A 240 -11.19 -13.54 5.65
N PHE A 241 -12.18 -13.57 6.55
CA PHE A 241 -12.77 -12.37 7.13
C PHE A 241 -12.06 -11.87 8.40
N HIS A 242 -11.10 -12.64 8.92
CA HIS A 242 -10.37 -12.24 10.12
C HIS A 242 -9.61 -10.94 9.90
N GLY A 243 -9.95 -9.92 10.69
CA GLY A 243 -9.32 -8.60 10.63
C GLY A 243 -9.57 -7.82 9.32
N VAL A 244 -10.57 -8.20 8.52
CA VAL A 244 -10.90 -7.49 7.27
C VAL A 244 -11.37 -6.09 7.55
N LEU A 245 -12.34 -5.90 8.44
CA LEU A 245 -12.83 -4.56 8.80
C LEU A 245 -11.69 -3.63 9.27
N ARG A 246 -10.83 -4.14 10.16
CA ARG A 246 -9.65 -3.41 10.64
C ARG A 246 -8.68 -3.07 9.51
N THR A 247 -8.49 -3.99 8.57
CA THR A 247 -7.63 -3.76 7.39
C THR A 247 -8.24 -2.72 6.47
N THR A 248 -9.51 -2.87 6.13
CA THR A 248 -10.29 -1.98 5.27
C THR A 248 -10.27 -0.56 5.81
N LEU A 249 -10.57 -0.35 7.09
CA LEU A 249 -10.51 0.99 7.69
C LEU A 249 -9.08 1.55 7.71
N LYS A 250 -8.10 0.70 8.02
CA LYS A 250 -6.69 1.10 8.07
C LYS A 250 -6.13 1.53 6.72
N SER A 251 -6.54 0.89 5.62
CA SER A 251 -6.02 1.18 4.27
C SER A 251 -6.90 2.18 3.51
N SER A 252 -8.22 2.03 3.57
CA SER A 252 -9.14 2.84 2.77
C SER A 252 -9.25 4.29 3.22
N VAL A 253 -9.18 4.57 4.52
CA VAL A 253 -9.25 5.97 5.02
C VAL A 253 -8.04 6.79 4.54
N PRO A 254 -6.78 6.35 4.73
CA PRO A 254 -5.64 7.07 4.17
C PRO A 254 -5.64 7.15 2.65
N PHE A 255 -6.07 6.08 1.96
CA PHE A 255 -6.15 6.09 0.51
C PHE A 255 -7.14 7.13 0.00
N ALA A 256 -8.34 7.16 0.58
CA ALA A 256 -9.38 8.12 0.23
C ALA A 256 -8.92 9.55 0.45
N LEU A 257 -8.32 9.83 1.62
CA LEU A 257 -7.80 11.16 1.94
C LEU A 257 -6.69 11.57 0.96
N THR A 258 -5.76 10.66 0.67
CA THR A 258 -4.67 10.90 -0.28
C THR A 258 -5.21 11.21 -1.67
N TYR A 259 -6.20 10.45 -2.15
CA TYR A 259 -6.83 10.67 -3.45
C TYR A 259 -7.54 12.01 -3.54
N ALA A 260 -8.33 12.36 -2.53
CA ALA A 260 -9.08 13.62 -2.51
C ALA A 260 -8.13 14.82 -2.45
N LEU A 261 -7.07 14.75 -1.63
CA LEU A 261 -6.02 15.78 -1.58
C LEU A 261 -5.25 15.88 -2.89
N PHE A 262 -4.89 14.75 -3.49
CA PHE A 262 -4.25 14.71 -4.79
C PHE A 262 -5.06 15.49 -5.84
N LYS A 263 -6.39 15.29 -5.89
CA LYS A 263 -7.27 16.05 -6.79
C LYS A 263 -7.34 17.54 -6.44
N VAL A 264 -7.45 17.90 -5.17
CA VAL A 264 -7.47 19.31 -4.72
C VAL A 264 -6.17 20.02 -5.08
N MET A 265 -5.02 19.33 -5.04
CA MET A 265 -3.73 19.87 -5.45
C MET A 265 -3.55 19.98 -6.98
N GLY A 266 -4.61 19.76 -7.77
CA GLY A 266 -4.57 19.81 -9.23
C GLY A 266 -4.13 18.51 -9.89
N GLY A 267 -3.99 17.43 -9.12
CA GLY A 267 -3.72 16.10 -9.64
C GLY A 267 -4.90 15.58 -10.45
N SER A 268 -4.61 15.02 -11.63
CA SER A 268 -5.62 14.36 -12.47
C SER A 268 -5.12 12.98 -12.89
N ILE A 269 -6.00 11.98 -12.76
CA ILE A 269 -5.72 10.58 -13.10
C ILE A 269 -5.96 10.31 -14.61
N GLY A 270 -5.94 11.38 -15.42
CA GLY A 270 -6.23 11.35 -16.85
C GLY A 270 -7.73 11.22 -17.08
N LEU A 271 -8.29 12.15 -17.85
CA LEU A 271 -9.54 11.86 -18.57
C LEU A 271 -9.23 10.74 -19.57
N PRO A 272 -10.16 9.83 -19.88
CA PRO A 272 -9.95 8.82 -20.92
C PRO A 272 -9.66 9.52 -22.26
N SER A 273 -8.38 9.72 -22.56
CA SER A 273 -7.88 10.53 -23.67
C SER A 273 -7.67 9.71 -24.96
N GLY A 274 -8.16 8.47 -25.02
CA GLY A 274 -7.70 7.50 -26.02
C GLY A 274 -8.79 6.66 -26.68
N GLY A 275 -10.05 7.07 -26.65
CA GLY A 275 -11.10 6.34 -27.36
C GLY A 275 -12.30 7.24 -27.56
N THR A 276 -12.54 7.59 -28.82
CA THR A 276 -13.86 7.86 -29.42
C THR A 276 -15.05 7.72 -28.46
N TYR A 277 -15.27 8.73 -27.61
CA TYR A 277 -16.58 8.99 -27.03
C TYR A 277 -17.45 9.58 -28.15
N ARG A 278 -17.85 8.71 -29.10
CA ARG A 278 -19.06 8.96 -29.88
C ARG A 278 -20.21 8.86 -28.86
N GLY A 279 -20.99 9.93 -28.80
CA GLY A 279 -21.89 10.22 -27.69
C GLY A 279 -22.77 9.06 -27.24
N ALA A 280 -22.80 8.89 -25.93
CA ALA A 280 -23.97 8.37 -25.25
C ALA A 280 -24.20 9.26 -24.04
N HIS A 281 -24.92 10.35 -24.26
CA HIS A 281 -25.78 10.92 -23.24
C HIS A 281 -26.77 9.82 -22.82
N THR A 282 -26.37 8.93 -21.91
CA THR A 282 -27.33 8.16 -21.12
C THR A 282 -27.91 9.11 -20.08
N GLY A 283 -28.85 9.91 -20.57
CA GLY A 283 -29.77 10.66 -19.73
C GLY A 283 -30.37 9.71 -18.70
N ARG A 284 -30.31 10.15 -17.44
CA ARG A 284 -31.24 9.71 -16.41
C ARG A 284 -32.65 10.11 -16.83
N HIS A 285 -33.28 9.34 -17.69
CA HIS A 285 -34.74 9.27 -17.77
C HIS A 285 -35.15 7.96 -17.12
N PHE A 286 -35.26 8.01 -15.79
CA PHE A 286 -36.11 7.08 -15.06
C PHE A 286 -37.55 7.37 -15.52
N SER A 287 -38.03 6.58 -16.48
CA SER A 287 -39.43 6.58 -16.90
C SER A 287 -40.28 6.18 -15.69
N ARG A 288 -40.96 7.17 -15.10
CA ARG A 288 -42.25 6.94 -14.44
C ARG A 288 -43.21 6.47 -15.53
N ARG A 289 -43.62 5.20 -15.47
CA ARG A 289 -44.91 4.76 -16.00
C ARG A 289 -45.84 4.59 -14.81
N LEU A 290 -46.74 5.56 -14.67
CA LEU A 290 -48.10 5.39 -14.17
C LEU A 290 -48.98 5.38 -15.43
#